data_AF-A0A3D9YZK0-F1
#
_entry.id   AF-A0A3D9YZK0-F1
#
_cell.length_a   1.000
_cell.length_b   1.000
_cell.length_c   1.000
_cell.angle_alpha   90.00
_cell.angle_beta   90.00
_cell.angle_gamma   90.00
#
_symmetry.space_group_name_H-M   'P 1'
#
loop_
_entity.id
_entity.type
_entity.pdbx_description
1 polymer ?
#
loop_
_entity_poly.entity_id
_entity_poly.type
_entity_poly.pdbx_seq_one_letter_code
_entity_poly.pdbx_strand_id
1 'polypeptide(L)'
;MITSAQVRAARALIRWSAEDLAQAAKLGVATVRRAEAEEGPLSITLANADAIQRALEQGGVIFVFESEDSGAGVRLAKRETTAGLTRQIDAIEAHLANTSNEPPQTPKGGMERLERARKGDAVTKLKNKRTKLKK
;
A
#
# COMPACT_ATOMS: atom_id res chain seq x y z
N MET A 1 8.75 -3.20 14.65
CA MET A 1 9.64 -2.02 14.52
C MET A 1 10.51 -2.24 13.30
N ILE A 2 10.79 -1.19 12.51
CA ILE A 2 11.69 -1.31 11.35
C ILE A 2 13.16 -1.30 11.78
N THR A 3 14.05 -1.82 10.94
CA THR A 3 15.51 -1.88 11.19
C THR A 3 16.30 -1.01 10.23
N SER A 4 17.54 -0.69 10.59
CA SER A 4 18.45 0.10 9.73
C SER A 4 18.67 -0.56 8.37
N ALA A 5 18.74 -1.91 8.35
CA ALA A 5 18.85 -2.69 7.12
C ALA A 5 17.61 -2.52 6.22
N GLN A 6 16.40 -2.56 6.79
CA GLN A 6 15.17 -2.32 6.04
C GLN A 6 15.10 -0.88 5.50
N VAL A 7 15.57 0.12 6.25
CA VAL A 7 15.61 1.51 5.77
C VAL A 7 16.56 1.64 4.57
N ARG A 8 17.79 1.11 4.66
CA ARG A 8 18.76 1.13 3.55
C ARG A 8 18.21 0.41 2.31
N ALA A 9 17.61 -0.76 2.51
CA ALA A 9 17.02 -1.54 1.42
C ALA A 9 15.82 -0.83 0.77
N ALA A 10 14.92 -0.25 1.58
CA ALA A 10 13.77 0.51 1.10
C ALA A 10 14.22 1.68 0.21
N ARG A 11 15.22 2.42 0.68
CA ARG A 11 15.75 3.60 0.00
C ARG A 11 16.41 3.23 -1.32
N ALA A 12 17.20 2.15 -1.35
CA ALA A 12 17.77 1.61 -2.58
C ALA A 12 16.68 1.16 -3.59
N LEU A 13 15.62 0.53 -3.09
CA LEU A 13 14.53 0.00 -3.92
C LEU A 13 13.78 1.09 -4.69
N ILE A 14 13.66 2.29 -4.11
CA ILE A 14 13.03 3.46 -4.74
C ILE A 14 14.05 4.49 -5.27
N ARG A 15 15.34 4.15 -5.25
CA ARG A 15 16.46 4.97 -5.73
C ARG A 15 16.58 6.35 -5.05
N TRP A 16 16.31 6.41 -3.75
CA TRP A 16 16.49 7.62 -2.96
C TRP A 16 17.92 7.70 -2.40
N SER A 17 18.46 8.92 -2.32
CA SER A 17 19.59 9.28 -1.48
C SER A 17 19.15 9.48 -0.02
N ALA A 18 20.10 9.56 0.91
CA ALA A 18 19.78 9.86 2.32
C ALA A 18 19.16 11.26 2.45
N GLU A 19 19.55 12.18 1.58
CA GLU A 19 19.02 13.53 1.44
C GLU A 19 17.56 13.52 0.97
N ASP A 20 17.21 12.70 -0.03
CA ASP A 20 15.83 12.53 -0.50
C ASP A 20 14.92 12.01 0.62
N LEU A 21 15.39 10.99 1.36
CA LEU A 21 14.64 10.46 2.49
C LEU A 21 14.48 11.50 3.60
N ALA A 22 15.53 12.26 3.91
CA ALA A 22 15.47 13.32 4.92
C ALA A 22 14.44 14.39 4.54
N GLN A 23 14.42 14.81 3.27
CA GLN A 23 13.44 15.75 2.76
C GLN A 23 12.02 15.19 2.84
N ALA A 24 11.80 13.96 2.38
CA ALA A 24 10.48 13.31 2.41
C ALA A 24 9.95 13.10 3.85
N ALA A 25 10.84 12.74 4.79
CA ALA A 25 10.51 12.54 6.20
C ALA A 25 10.47 13.84 7.01
N LYS A 26 10.85 14.99 6.42
CA LYS A 26 11.01 16.28 7.11
C LYS A 26 11.97 16.23 8.31
N LEU A 27 13.08 15.51 8.14
CA LEU A 27 14.13 15.35 9.13
C LEU A 27 15.45 15.92 8.63
N GLY A 28 16.42 16.11 9.53
CA GLY A 28 17.80 16.40 9.14
C GLY A 28 18.50 15.16 8.56
N VAL A 29 19.35 15.35 7.56
CA VAL A 29 20.12 14.26 6.91
C VAL A 29 20.97 13.49 7.93
N ALA A 30 21.52 14.17 8.94
CA ALA A 30 22.28 13.52 10.01
C ALA A 30 21.45 12.51 10.82
N THR A 31 20.14 12.77 11.01
CA THR A 31 19.22 11.85 11.69
C THR A 31 19.00 10.60 10.84
N VAL A 32 18.82 10.76 9.52
CA VAL A 32 18.69 9.62 8.60
C VAL A 32 19.96 8.79 8.57
N ARG A 33 21.13 9.43 8.47
CA ARG A 33 22.42 8.72 8.50
C ARG A 33 22.63 7.96 9.81
N ARG A 34 22.24 8.54 10.95
CA ARG A 34 22.28 7.84 12.26
C ARG A 34 21.34 6.64 12.27
N ALA A 35 20.14 6.78 11.71
CA ALA A 35 19.16 5.70 11.61
C ALA A 35 19.63 4.53 10.72
N GLU A 36 20.59 4.76 9.82
CA GLU A 36 21.15 3.75 8.92
C GLU A 36 22.53 3.21 9.34
N ALA A 37 23.14 3.78 10.39
CA ALA A 37 24.53 3.55 10.77
C ALA A 37 24.75 2.20 11.47
N GLU A 38 23.91 1.88 12.44
CA GLU A 38 24.04 0.66 13.27
C GLU A 38 23.20 -0.48 12.70
N GLU A 39 23.63 -1.72 12.93
CA GLU A 39 22.79 -2.89 12.63
C GLU A 39 21.69 -3.08 13.67
N GLY A 40 20.54 -3.58 13.24
CA GLY A 40 19.40 -3.85 14.12
C GLY A 40 18.41 -2.69 14.24
N PRO A 41 17.81 -2.50 15.42
CA PRO A 41 16.89 -1.40 15.73
C PRO A 41 17.39 -0.02 15.35
N LEU A 42 16.46 0.87 14.99
CA LEU A 42 16.78 2.27 14.74
C LEU A 42 17.19 3.00 16.04
N SER A 43 18.42 3.48 16.11
CA SER A 43 18.96 4.29 17.22
C SER A 43 18.51 5.75 17.16
N ILE A 44 17.19 5.97 17.00
CA ILE A 44 16.53 7.28 16.97
C ILE A 44 15.21 7.23 17.74
N THR A 45 14.57 8.38 17.95
CA THR A 45 13.25 8.44 18.61
C THR A 45 12.19 7.71 17.78
N LEU A 46 11.18 7.14 18.46
CA LEU A 46 10.04 6.49 17.80
C LEU A 46 9.34 7.41 16.80
N ALA A 47 9.17 8.69 17.14
CA ALA A 47 8.57 9.68 16.25
C ALA A 47 9.34 9.85 14.93
N ASN A 48 10.68 9.84 14.99
CA ASN A 48 11.51 9.95 13.79
C ASN A 48 11.52 8.63 12.99
N ALA A 49 11.48 7.48 13.68
CA ALA A 49 11.35 6.17 13.03
C ALA A 49 10.02 6.06 12.26
N ASP A 50 8.90 6.50 12.86
CA ASP A 50 7.60 6.56 12.22
C ASP A 50 7.59 7.52 11.00
N ALA A 51 8.24 8.68 11.11
CA ALA A 51 8.36 9.62 10.00
C ALA A 51 9.13 9.01 8.81
N ILE A 52 10.24 8.31 9.08
CA ILE A 52 11.02 7.59 8.07
C ILE A 52 10.18 6.47 7.43
N GLN A 53 9.51 5.65 8.25
CA GLN A 53 8.67 4.56 7.76
C GLN A 53 7.59 5.09 6.80
N ARG A 54 6.85 6.11 7.24
CA ARG A 54 5.76 6.71 6.44
C ARG A 54 6.26 7.33 5.15
N ALA A 55 7.41 8.00 5.17
CA ALA A 55 7.99 8.61 3.97
C ALA A 55 8.35 7.55 2.93
N LEU A 56 8.97 6.45 3.35
CA LEU A 56 9.33 5.34 2.46
C LEU A 56 8.07 4.62 1.93
N GLU A 57 7.06 4.43 2.78
CA GLU A 57 5.78 3.84 2.36
C GLU A 57 5.07 4.70 1.31
N GLN A 58 5.08 6.04 1.47
CA GLN A 58 4.58 6.98 0.46
C GLN A 58 5.41 6.96 -0.82
N GLY A 59 6.72 6.69 -0.72
CA GLY A 59 7.61 6.43 -1.85
C GLY A 59 7.31 5.12 -2.59
N GLY A 60 6.37 4.31 -2.10
CA GLY A 60 5.94 3.06 -2.72
C GLY A 60 6.66 1.82 -2.17
N VAL A 61 7.18 1.88 -0.94
CA VAL A 61 7.72 0.72 -0.22
C VAL A 61 6.64 0.09 0.65
N ILE A 62 6.73 -1.21 0.87
CA ILE A 62 5.99 -1.94 1.90
C ILE A 62 7.01 -2.67 2.75
N PHE A 63 6.98 -2.42 4.06
CA PHE A 63 7.79 -3.15 5.02
C PHE A 63 7.20 -4.53 5.30
N VAL A 64 8.06 -5.54 5.31
CA VAL A 64 7.74 -6.91 5.71
C VAL A 64 8.41 -7.15 7.05
N PHE A 65 7.61 -7.35 8.09
CA PHE A 65 8.13 -7.69 9.41
C PHE A 65 8.37 -9.19 9.49
N GLU A 66 9.35 -9.56 10.32
CA GLU A 66 9.70 -10.96 10.57
C GLU A 66 8.51 -11.73 11.17
N SER A 67 8.33 -12.96 10.70
CA SER A 67 7.34 -13.94 11.15
C SER A 67 8.03 -15.31 11.31
N GLU A 68 7.35 -16.30 11.90
CA GLU A 68 7.91 -17.66 12.06
C GLU A 68 8.47 -18.24 10.76
N ASP A 69 7.78 -18.05 9.64
CA ASP A 69 8.17 -18.60 8.33
C ASP A 69 8.96 -17.63 7.43
N SER A 70 9.23 -16.39 7.84
CA SER A 70 9.87 -15.40 6.96
C SER A 70 10.63 -14.29 7.68
N GLY A 71 11.82 -13.95 7.17
CA GLY A 71 12.65 -12.88 7.71
C GLY A 71 12.16 -11.47 7.36
N ALA A 72 12.61 -10.48 8.14
CA ALA A 72 12.31 -9.07 7.88
C ALA A 72 12.84 -8.61 6.51
N GLY A 73 12.06 -7.78 5.81
CA GLY A 73 12.41 -7.30 4.47
C GLY A 73 11.61 -6.10 4.01
N VAL A 74 11.73 -5.77 2.74
CA VAL A 74 10.99 -4.69 2.06
C VAL A 74 10.62 -5.11 0.65
N ARG A 75 9.50 -4.60 0.14
CA ARG A 75 9.07 -4.82 -1.25
C ARG A 75 8.43 -3.58 -1.84
N LEU A 76 8.32 -3.52 -3.16
CA LEU A 76 7.57 -2.45 -3.81
C LEU A 76 6.06 -2.64 -3.62
N ALA A 77 5.38 -1.54 -3.39
CA ALA A 77 3.94 -1.45 -3.50
C ALA A 77 3.54 -1.78 -4.93
N LYS A 78 2.42 -2.51 -5.07
CA LYS A 78 1.87 -2.82 -6.39
C LYS A 78 1.43 -1.52 -7.04
N ARG A 79 2.13 -1.10 -8.10
CA ARG A 79 1.67 0.02 -8.93
C ARG A 79 0.32 -0.35 -9.50
N GLU A 80 -0.69 0.47 -9.23
CA GLU A 80 -1.95 0.35 -9.95
C GLU A 80 -1.72 0.78 -11.39
N THR A 81 -1.72 -0.21 -12.28
CA THR A 81 -1.67 0.02 -13.71
C THR A 81 -3.07 0.10 -14.27
N THR A 82 -3.24 0.79 -15.41
CA THR A 82 -4.50 0.80 -16.16
C THR A 82 -4.99 -0.62 -16.44
N ALA A 83 -4.08 -1.53 -16.81
CA ALA A 83 -4.37 -2.93 -17.04
C ALA A 83 -4.81 -3.65 -15.74
N GLY A 84 -4.15 -3.37 -14.61
CA GLY A 84 -4.51 -3.91 -13.31
C GLY A 84 -5.91 -3.46 -12.85
N LEU A 85 -6.24 -2.18 -13.06
CA LEU A 85 -7.55 -1.63 -12.74
C LEU A 85 -8.65 -2.18 -13.65
N THR A 86 -8.39 -2.36 -14.95
CA THR A 86 -9.35 -3.01 -15.86
C THR A 86 -9.65 -4.44 -15.40
N ARG A 87 -8.62 -5.26 -15.09
CA ARG A 87 -8.84 -6.62 -14.57
C ARG A 87 -9.65 -6.64 -13.27
N GLN A 88 -9.44 -5.66 -12.38
CA GLN A 88 -10.24 -5.53 -11.15
C GLN A 88 -11.70 -5.17 -11.43
N ILE A 89 -11.95 -4.25 -12.36
CA ILE A 89 -13.31 -3.90 -12.78
C ILE A 89 -14.00 -5.13 -13.37
N ASP A 90 -13.36 -5.81 -14.32
CA ASP A 90 -13.91 -6.99 -14.99
C ASP A 90 -14.22 -8.11 -14.00
N ALA A 91 -13.34 -8.34 -13.00
CA ALA A 91 -13.56 -9.32 -11.95
C ALA A 91 -14.78 -8.99 -11.07
N ILE A 92 -14.99 -7.72 -10.71
CA ILE A 92 -16.14 -7.30 -9.90
C ILE A 92 -17.43 -7.40 -10.72
N GLU A 93 -17.41 -6.96 -11.99
CA GLU A 93 -18.57 -7.05 -12.90
C GLU A 93 -18.96 -8.50 -13.18
N ALA A 94 -18.00 -9.40 -13.40
CA ALA A 94 -18.26 -10.84 -13.56
C ALA A 94 -18.86 -11.45 -12.27
N HIS A 95 -18.37 -11.05 -11.11
CA HIS A 95 -18.91 -11.52 -9.83
C HIS A 95 -20.36 -11.03 -9.60
N LEU A 96 -20.66 -9.79 -9.99
CA LEU A 96 -22.02 -9.25 -9.94
C LEU A 96 -22.97 -10.02 -10.87
N ALA A 97 -22.52 -10.38 -12.07
CA ALA A 97 -23.30 -11.15 -13.05
C ALA A 97 -23.62 -12.57 -12.56
N ASN A 98 -22.74 -13.17 -11.75
CA ASN A 98 -22.90 -14.52 -11.20
C ASN A 98 -23.60 -14.57 -9.84
N THR A 99 -23.97 -13.42 -9.28
CA THR A 99 -24.69 -13.37 -8.00
C THR A 99 -26.14 -13.83 -8.20
N SER A 100 -26.60 -14.75 -7.35
CA SER A 100 -27.98 -15.27 -7.33
C SER A 100 -29.01 -14.16 -7.46
N ASN A 101 -30.12 -14.44 -8.16
CA ASN A 101 -31.21 -13.50 -8.34
C ASN A 101 -32.35 -13.81 -7.36
N GLU A 102 -32.04 -13.74 -6.05
CA GLU A 102 -33.04 -14.03 -5.02
C GLU A 102 -34.09 -12.90 -4.98
N PRO A 103 -35.39 -13.22 -4.83
CA PRO A 103 -36.42 -12.18 -4.82
C PRO A 103 -36.20 -11.16 -3.68
N PRO A 104 -36.41 -9.86 -3.96
CA PRO A 104 -36.14 -8.77 -3.02
C PRO A 104 -36.79 -8.90 -1.64
N GLN A 105 -37.91 -9.61 -1.57
CA GLN A 105 -38.70 -9.77 -0.36
C GLN A 105 -38.10 -10.72 0.68
N THR A 106 -36.99 -11.43 0.39
CA THR A 106 -36.32 -12.28 1.39
C THR A 106 -35.20 -11.51 2.13
N PRO A 107 -34.89 -11.85 3.40
CA PRO A 107 -33.75 -11.27 4.11
C PRO A 107 -32.43 -11.40 3.35
N LYS A 108 -32.23 -12.52 2.63
CA LYS A 108 -31.07 -12.73 1.75
C LYS A 108 -31.09 -11.83 0.52
N GLY A 109 -32.21 -11.72 -0.19
CA GLY A 109 -32.36 -10.82 -1.35
C GLY A 109 -32.14 -9.35 -0.99
N GLY A 110 -32.54 -8.94 0.23
CA GLY A 110 -32.23 -7.62 0.78
C GLY A 110 -30.72 -7.38 0.98
N MET A 111 -30.00 -8.35 1.55
CA MET A 111 -28.53 -8.26 1.71
C MET A 111 -27.81 -8.28 0.35
N GLU A 112 -28.24 -9.11 -0.60
CA GLU A 112 -27.66 -9.17 -1.95
C GLU A 112 -27.80 -7.82 -2.68
N ARG A 113 -28.92 -7.12 -2.53
CA ARG A 113 -29.09 -5.75 -3.08
C ARG A 113 -28.08 -4.76 -2.50
N LEU A 114 -27.87 -4.80 -1.18
CA LEU A 114 -26.88 -3.95 -0.51
C LEU A 114 -25.46 -4.27 -0.97
N GLU A 115 -25.13 -5.54 -1.14
CA GLU A 115 -23.83 -5.98 -1.62
C GLU A 115 -23.58 -5.55 -3.08
N ARG A 116 -24.59 -5.70 -3.96
CA ARG A 116 -24.52 -5.22 -5.35
C ARG A 116 -24.32 -3.70 -5.41
N ALA A 117 -25.02 -2.93 -4.58
CA ALA A 117 -24.85 -1.49 -4.51
C ALA A 117 -23.42 -1.11 -4.10
N ARG A 118 -22.88 -1.71 -3.03
CA ARG A 118 -21.48 -1.49 -2.60
C ARG A 118 -20.46 -1.82 -3.70
N LYS A 119 -20.64 -2.95 -4.38
CA LYS A 119 -19.76 -3.38 -5.48
C LYS A 119 -19.88 -2.42 -6.68
N GLY A 120 -21.08 -1.95 -7.02
CA GLY A 120 -21.31 -0.94 -8.06
C GLY A 120 -20.61 0.39 -7.78
N ASP A 121 -20.67 0.86 -6.53
CA ASP A 121 -19.93 2.05 -6.08
C ASP A 121 -18.41 1.84 -6.20
N ALA A 122 -17.92 0.65 -5.84
CA ALA A 122 -16.50 0.29 -5.98
C ALA A 122 -16.05 0.31 -7.44
N VAL A 123 -16.84 -0.28 -8.36
CA VAL A 123 -16.56 -0.25 -9.81
C VAL A 123 -16.48 1.19 -10.32
N THR A 124 -17.40 2.06 -9.89
CA THR A 124 -17.41 3.47 -10.30
C THR A 124 -16.14 4.19 -9.84
N LYS A 125 -15.70 3.96 -8.60
CA LYS A 125 -14.44 4.50 -8.07
C LYS A 125 -13.23 4.02 -8.86
N LEU A 126 -13.16 2.72 -9.18
CA LEU A 126 -12.06 2.15 -9.97
C LEU A 126 -12.03 2.68 -11.41
N LYS A 127 -13.21 2.85 -12.05
CA LYS A 127 -13.32 3.47 -13.38
C LYS A 127 -12.76 4.90 -13.37
N ASN A 128 -13.12 5.70 -12.36
CA ASN A 128 -12.60 7.06 -12.20
C ASN A 128 -11.07 7.07 -11.99
N LYS A 129 -10.54 6.17 -11.16
CA LYS A 129 -9.09 6.05 -10.92
C LYS A 129 -8.33 5.63 -12.19
N ARG A 130 -8.89 4.69 -12.96
CA ARG A 130 -8.35 4.24 -14.25
C ARG A 130 -8.29 5.38 -15.27
N THR A 131 -9.33 6.21 -15.35
CA THR A 131 -9.37 7.37 -16.24
C THR A 131 -8.32 8.42 -15.84
N LYS A 132 -8.12 8.66 -14.54
CA LYS A 132 -7.07 9.57 -14.05
C LYS A 132 -5.66 9.10 -14.41
N LEU A 133 -5.40 7.79 -14.42
CA LEU A 133 -4.10 7.22 -14.79
C LEU A 133 -3.82 7.19 -16.30
N LYS A 134 -4.84 7.43 -17.16
CA LYS A 134 -4.69 7.51 -18.62
C LYS A 134 -4.44 8.94 -19.13
N LYS A 135 -4.71 9.95 -18.31
CA LYS A 135 -4.46 11.36 -18.62
C LYS A 135 -3.05 11.74 -18.19
#